data_AF-A0A1J0R5I9-F1
#
_entry.id   AF-A0A1J0R5I9-F1
#
_cell.length_a   1.000
_cell.length_b   1.000
_cell.length_c   1.000
_cell.angle_alpha   90.00
_cell.angle_beta   90.00
_cell.angle_gamma   90.00
#
_symmetry.space_group_name_H-M   'P 1'
#
loop_
_entity.id
_entity.type
_entity.pdbx_description
1 polymer ?
#
loop_
_entity_poly.entity_id
_entity_poly.type
_entity_poly.pdbx_seq_one_letter_code
_entity_poly.pdbx_strand_id
1 'polypeptide(L)'
;MHRAALALAITLVHVNGAAPPDGSHRYVLHHFCVLLKALQYTLKPNTNWADVKNIMDAASTISLLLNSRDAVEKTEATTSSTAQEAQAKSAQKPNPCGGDKRTSCVEAKKKFIDDRQGVAKKHLLSALTSKSYVTRALNATTQRLEQRASNLATKAQADLFKEMKTTLKKALFGNEDGVTNSKIFGSAGSRTIACGAPSGPTGASAGAQTLAAAMLCICASDSTTQNNKVCEADGTDEVTFGAAGTNATAAYSKIEAECGKPDEAATHGSPASLLEAAIRGLEDDLSKGKGSGNNVGILGTIAGAGSGACSGDHSTNNGACMFAGATNGRPTTPTWLKQLKVAASEGRQAEAQLVQIMADEAELASSNSTLSALMATALNQAEEASAKPNTQKESTPAKVPETNETCKAKGKGDNCKDGCKEITENGEKKCVVDETKVTTQTNAAAGDGAAKPGANCSSHATKEACEGVTGTPAPGKKAVCGWIEDKCKDSSILESKKFP
;
A
#
# COMPACT_ATOMS: atom_id res chain seq x y z
N MET A 1 0.46 -8.45 -4.98
CA MET A 1 0.54 -7.30 -4.05
C MET A 1 0.81 -7.84 -2.65
N HIS A 2 2.08 -7.92 -2.26
CA HIS A 2 2.47 -8.27 -0.89
C HIS A 2 3.44 -7.20 -0.43
N ARG A 3 3.10 -6.52 0.67
CA ARG A 3 3.99 -6.16 1.78
C ARG A 3 3.26 -5.20 2.72
N ALA A 4 2.50 -5.81 3.63
CA ALA A 4 2.36 -5.26 4.97
C ALA A 4 3.60 -5.70 5.76
N ALA A 5 4.40 -4.74 6.20
CA ALA A 5 5.23 -4.82 7.41
C ALA A 5 6.09 -3.54 7.51
N LEU A 6 5.61 -2.56 8.25
CA LEU A 6 6.50 -1.71 9.04
C LEU A 6 6.08 -1.88 10.50
N ALA A 7 6.59 -2.95 11.10
CA ALA A 7 6.75 -3.03 12.54
C ALA A 7 8.26 -3.12 12.75
N LEU A 8 8.86 -2.15 13.44
CA LEU A 8 10.20 -2.34 13.98
C LEU A 8 10.30 -1.74 15.37
N ALA A 9 10.62 -2.65 16.29
CA ALA A 9 10.90 -2.41 17.69
C ALA A 9 12.21 -1.62 17.84
N ILE A 10 12.20 -0.68 18.79
CA ILE A 10 13.37 0.08 19.21
C ILE A 10 14.22 -0.84 20.09
N THR A 11 15.32 -1.37 19.55
CA THR A 11 16.43 -1.86 20.38
C THR A 11 17.48 -0.76 20.47
N LEU A 12 17.62 -0.18 21.66
CA LEU A 12 18.76 0.64 22.05
C LEU A 12 20.02 -0.24 22.02
N VAL A 13 20.77 -0.19 20.92
CA VAL A 13 22.10 -0.81 20.85
C VAL A 13 23.11 0.21 21.36
N HIS A 14 23.71 -0.09 22.50
CA HIS A 14 24.96 0.53 22.93
C HIS A 14 26.07 0.00 22.01
N VAL A 15 26.70 0.87 21.23
CA VAL A 15 27.79 0.48 20.33
C VAL A 15 29.12 0.59 21.08
N ASN A 16 29.67 -0.56 21.47
CA ASN A 16 31.09 -0.71 21.80
C ASN A 16 31.87 -0.92 20.50
N GLY A 17 32.29 0.17 19.85
CA GLY A 17 33.35 0.13 18.83
C GLY A 17 34.67 0.52 19.50
N ALA A 18 35.76 -0.20 19.23
CA ALA A 18 37.08 0.05 19.81
C ALA A 18 37.45 1.54 19.71
N ALA A 19 37.64 2.17 20.86
CA ALA A 19 37.85 3.61 21.00
C ALA A 19 39.28 3.99 20.54
N PRO A 20 39.45 5.12 19.82
CA PRO A 20 40.71 5.84 19.84
C PRO A 20 41.00 6.33 21.27
N PRO A 21 42.27 6.56 21.65
CA PRO A 21 42.64 6.95 23.01
C PRO A 21 41.90 8.20 23.53
N ASP A 22 41.48 9.09 22.62
CA ASP A 22 40.87 10.40 22.92
C ASP A 22 39.40 10.53 22.44
N GLY A 23 38.72 9.41 22.11
CA GLY A 23 37.41 9.34 21.43
C GLY A 23 36.16 9.82 22.20
N SER A 24 36.27 10.82 23.06
CA SER A 24 35.23 11.26 24.00
C SER A 24 34.01 11.94 23.36
N HIS A 25 34.00 12.23 22.04
CA HIS A 25 32.92 12.94 21.35
C HIS A 25 32.25 12.21 20.18
N ARG A 26 32.62 10.95 19.93
CA ARG A 26 31.98 10.17 18.85
C ARG A 26 30.46 10.07 19.00
N TYR A 27 29.91 10.20 20.22
CA TYR A 27 28.47 10.22 20.45
C TYR A 27 27.78 11.47 19.87
N VAL A 28 28.38 12.67 20.01
CA VAL A 28 27.82 13.90 19.41
C VAL A 28 27.85 13.81 17.90
N LEU A 29 28.98 13.34 17.35
CA LEU A 29 29.13 13.10 15.93
C LEU A 29 28.11 12.07 15.42
N HIS A 30 27.87 10.99 16.16
CA HIS A 30 26.86 9.99 15.80
C HIS A 30 25.47 10.61 15.69
N HIS A 31 25.04 11.40 16.67
CA HIS A 31 23.77 12.11 16.61
C HIS A 31 23.71 13.07 15.42
N PHE A 32 24.78 13.81 15.14
CA PHE A 32 24.89 14.66 13.96
C PHE A 32 24.77 13.86 12.64
N CYS A 33 25.41 12.71 12.53
CA CYS A 33 25.33 11.85 11.36
C CYS A 33 23.91 11.31 11.10
N VAL A 34 23.14 11.03 12.16
CA VAL A 34 21.73 10.65 12.03
C VAL A 34 20.91 11.76 11.35
N LEU A 35 21.17 13.02 11.69
CA LEU A 35 20.49 14.16 11.08
C LEU A 35 20.84 14.31 9.59
N LEU A 36 22.11 14.14 9.23
CA LEU A 36 22.55 14.18 7.83
C LEU A 36 21.96 13.03 7.01
N LYS A 37 21.89 11.81 7.57
CA LYS A 37 21.21 10.67 6.95
C LYS A 37 19.71 10.96 6.74
N ALA A 38 19.06 11.62 7.70
CA ALA A 38 17.65 12.00 7.57
C ALA A 38 17.41 13.04 6.44
N LEU A 39 18.36 13.94 6.17
CA LEU A 39 18.29 14.84 5.01
C LEU A 39 18.32 14.11 3.67
N GLN A 40 19.07 13.01 3.60
CA GLN A 40 19.18 12.18 2.41
C GLN A 40 18.02 11.20 2.24
N TYR A 41 17.12 11.12 3.23
CA TYR A 41 16.02 10.18 3.20
C TYR A 41 15.09 10.45 2.00
N THR A 42 14.97 9.43 1.15
CA THR A 42 14.06 9.43 0.03
C THR A 42 13.19 8.20 0.12
N LEU A 43 11.93 8.40 0.49
CA LEU A 43 10.93 7.36 0.34
C LEU A 43 9.81 7.91 -0.53
N LYS A 44 9.68 7.32 -1.70
CA LYS A 44 8.55 7.57 -2.59
C LYS A 44 7.59 6.38 -2.47
N PRO A 45 6.28 6.61 -2.38
CA PRO A 45 5.31 5.54 -2.58
C PRO A 45 5.60 4.84 -3.91
N ASN A 46 5.76 3.52 -3.89
CA ASN A 46 5.94 2.72 -5.11
C ASN A 46 4.58 2.44 -5.77
N THR A 47 3.77 3.48 -5.90
CA THR A 47 2.44 3.42 -6.46
C THR A 47 2.55 3.24 -7.97
N ASN A 48 1.94 2.20 -8.52
CA ASN A 48 1.75 2.12 -9.97
C ASN A 48 0.61 3.07 -10.37
N TRP A 49 0.96 4.32 -10.64
CA TRP A 49 -0.01 5.36 -11.02
C TRP A 49 -0.79 5.03 -12.29
N ALA A 50 -0.24 4.22 -13.20
CA ALA A 50 -0.96 3.76 -14.39
C ALA A 50 -2.11 2.81 -13.99
N ASP A 51 -1.87 1.90 -13.06
CA ASP A 51 -2.92 0.99 -12.55
C ASP A 51 -3.99 1.76 -11.78
N VAL A 52 -3.59 2.71 -10.92
CA VAL A 52 -4.54 3.59 -10.22
C VAL A 52 -5.44 4.32 -11.22
N LYS A 53 -4.85 4.91 -12.26
CA LYS A 53 -5.61 5.59 -13.33
C LYS A 53 -6.56 4.64 -14.06
N ASN A 54 -6.10 3.45 -14.42
CA ASN A 54 -6.94 2.46 -15.11
C ASN A 54 -8.15 2.03 -14.27
N ILE A 55 -7.94 1.82 -12.96
CA ILE A 55 -9.02 1.49 -12.00
C ILE A 55 -10.00 2.66 -11.89
N MET A 56 -9.50 3.90 -11.82
CA MET A 56 -10.34 5.10 -11.79
C MET A 56 -11.20 5.25 -13.03
N ASP A 57 -10.60 5.10 -14.22
CA ASP A 57 -11.31 5.25 -15.48
C ASP A 57 -12.43 4.20 -15.61
N ALA A 58 -12.17 2.96 -15.18
CA ALA A 58 -13.16 1.90 -15.14
C ALA A 58 -14.30 2.20 -14.15
N ALA A 59 -13.97 2.62 -12.92
CA ALA A 59 -14.96 2.96 -11.90
C ALA A 59 -15.84 4.14 -12.31
N SER A 60 -15.22 5.20 -12.85
CA SER A 60 -15.91 6.39 -13.35
C SER A 60 -16.86 6.04 -14.49
N THR A 61 -16.44 5.14 -15.38
CA THR A 61 -17.29 4.69 -16.48
C THR A 61 -18.51 3.92 -15.97
N ILE A 62 -18.32 3.00 -15.01
CA ILE A 62 -19.42 2.25 -14.39
C ILE A 62 -20.36 3.22 -13.66
N SER A 63 -19.82 4.17 -12.90
CA SER A 63 -20.59 5.21 -12.21
C SER A 63 -21.44 6.06 -13.17
N LEU A 64 -20.86 6.50 -14.29
CA LEU A 64 -21.57 7.23 -15.35
C LEU A 64 -22.71 6.41 -15.95
N LEU A 65 -22.49 5.12 -16.21
CA LEU A 65 -23.52 4.24 -16.75
C LEU A 65 -24.63 3.94 -15.73
N LEU A 66 -24.30 3.81 -14.45
CA LEU A 66 -25.29 3.59 -13.38
C LEU A 66 -26.18 4.83 -13.16
N ASN A 67 -25.58 6.03 -13.19
CA ASN A 67 -26.25 7.25 -12.75
C ASN A 67 -26.71 8.16 -13.90
N SER A 68 -26.20 7.98 -15.12
CA SER A 68 -26.34 8.96 -16.22
C SER A 68 -26.39 8.32 -17.61
N ARG A 69 -26.78 7.04 -17.72
CA ARG A 69 -26.86 6.29 -18.99
C ARG A 69 -27.51 7.06 -20.13
N ASP A 70 -28.70 7.62 -19.91
CA ASP A 70 -29.47 8.27 -20.99
C ASP A 70 -28.72 9.48 -21.58
N ALA A 71 -27.90 10.16 -20.77
CA ALA A 71 -27.03 11.23 -21.24
C ALA A 71 -25.82 10.68 -22.01
N VAL A 72 -25.23 9.56 -21.54
CA VAL A 72 -24.12 8.87 -22.22
C VAL A 72 -24.56 8.37 -23.61
N GLU A 73 -25.71 7.72 -23.72
CA GLU A 73 -26.27 7.22 -24.99
C GLU A 73 -26.46 8.33 -26.03
N LYS A 74 -26.94 9.49 -25.58
CA LYS A 74 -27.19 10.69 -26.40
C LYS A 74 -25.94 11.50 -26.70
N THR A 75 -24.79 11.16 -26.12
CA THR A 75 -23.54 11.89 -26.37
C THR A 75 -23.02 11.54 -27.76
N GLU A 76 -22.85 12.53 -28.64
CA GLU A 76 -22.28 12.35 -29.98
C GLU A 76 -20.77 12.63 -30.01
N ALA A 77 -20.04 11.95 -30.91
CA ALA A 77 -18.60 12.10 -31.06
C ALA A 77 -18.18 13.46 -31.67
N THR A 78 -19.09 14.20 -32.31
CA THR A 78 -18.79 15.44 -33.03
C THR A 78 -19.29 16.70 -32.31
N THR A 79 -18.34 17.53 -31.92
CA THR A 79 -18.20 19.01 -32.09
C THR A 79 -17.64 19.69 -30.84
N SER A 80 -16.72 20.60 -31.14
CA SER A 80 -15.90 21.43 -30.28
C SER A 80 -16.66 22.14 -29.16
N SER A 81 -15.90 22.47 -28.12
CA SER A 81 -16.23 23.22 -26.90
C SER A 81 -17.03 24.54 -27.05
N THR A 82 -17.52 24.92 -28.23
CA THR A 82 -18.05 26.27 -28.49
C THR A 82 -19.56 26.34 -28.74
N ALA A 83 -20.32 25.24 -28.67
CA ALA A 83 -21.76 25.26 -28.96
C ALA A 83 -22.67 24.92 -27.76
N GLN A 84 -22.24 25.14 -26.51
CA GLN A 84 -23.07 24.89 -25.31
C GLN A 84 -23.11 26.04 -24.30
N GLU A 85 -22.90 27.29 -24.72
CA GLU A 85 -23.17 28.47 -23.85
C GLU A 85 -24.55 29.13 -24.05
N ALA A 86 -25.38 28.66 -24.98
CA ALA A 86 -26.67 29.29 -25.24
C ALA A 86 -27.86 28.35 -25.02
N GLN A 87 -28.09 27.91 -23.78
CA GLN A 87 -29.44 27.56 -23.29
C GLN A 87 -29.46 27.38 -21.76
N ALA A 88 -29.10 28.44 -21.03
CA ALA A 88 -29.50 28.59 -19.63
C ALA A 88 -30.94 29.14 -19.60
N LYS A 89 -31.95 28.26 -19.60
CA LYS A 89 -33.33 28.57 -19.16
C LYS A 89 -34.21 27.30 -19.08
N SER A 90 -33.96 26.47 -18.08
CA SER A 90 -34.97 25.80 -17.26
C SER A 90 -34.25 25.11 -16.10
N ALA A 91 -34.97 24.78 -15.02
CA ALA A 91 -34.47 24.02 -13.88
C ALA A 91 -34.19 22.54 -14.22
N GLN A 92 -33.42 22.29 -15.29
CA GLN A 92 -32.96 20.98 -15.70
C GLN A 92 -31.74 20.61 -14.84
N LYS A 93 -31.71 19.39 -14.30
CA LYS A 93 -30.52 18.82 -13.63
C LYS A 93 -29.27 19.10 -14.48
N PRO A 94 -28.13 19.50 -13.89
CA PRO A 94 -26.90 19.75 -14.63
C PRO A 94 -26.58 18.57 -15.54
N ASN A 95 -26.33 18.83 -16.82
CA ASN A 95 -26.01 17.79 -17.81
C ASN A 95 -24.75 17.03 -17.34
N PRO A 96 -24.85 15.75 -16.96
CA PRO A 96 -23.73 14.99 -16.40
C PRO A 96 -22.62 14.71 -17.44
N CYS A 97 -22.90 14.95 -18.73
CA CYS A 97 -21.97 14.83 -19.85
C CYS A 97 -21.62 16.17 -20.50
N GLY A 98 -21.85 17.30 -19.81
CA GLY A 98 -21.41 18.63 -20.23
C GLY A 98 -20.01 18.99 -19.73
N GLY A 99 -19.37 19.97 -20.35
CA GLY A 99 -18.04 20.49 -19.94
C GLY A 99 -16.96 19.42 -19.91
N ASP A 100 -16.12 19.42 -18.87
CA ASP A 100 -14.97 18.52 -18.70
C ASP A 100 -15.34 17.03 -18.65
N LYS A 101 -16.60 16.70 -18.33
CA LYS A 101 -17.09 15.31 -18.26
C LYS A 101 -17.50 14.73 -19.61
N ARG A 102 -17.56 15.57 -20.67
CA ARG A 102 -17.96 15.15 -22.01
C ARG A 102 -17.03 14.07 -22.57
N THR A 103 -15.72 14.24 -22.40
CA THR A 103 -14.71 13.27 -22.86
C THR A 103 -14.93 11.89 -22.24
N SER A 104 -15.16 11.82 -20.92
CA SER A 104 -15.46 10.56 -20.23
C SER A 104 -16.77 9.93 -20.70
N CYS A 105 -17.80 10.72 -21.01
CA CYS A 105 -19.05 10.19 -21.58
C CYS A 105 -18.88 9.65 -23.01
N VAL A 106 -18.08 10.31 -23.85
CA VAL A 106 -17.75 9.80 -25.21
C VAL A 106 -17.00 8.47 -25.12
N GLU A 107 -16.00 8.36 -24.24
CA GLU A 107 -15.25 7.12 -24.05
C GLU A 107 -16.13 6.00 -23.48
N ALA A 108 -17.00 6.32 -22.51
CA ALA A 108 -17.95 5.38 -21.94
C ALA A 108 -18.91 4.84 -23.00
N LYS A 109 -19.48 5.73 -23.84
CA LYS A 109 -20.33 5.32 -24.96
C LYS A 109 -19.59 4.40 -25.92
N LYS A 110 -18.40 4.78 -26.37
CA LYS A 110 -17.59 3.97 -27.27
C LYS A 110 -17.36 2.56 -26.71
N LYS A 111 -16.78 2.44 -25.50
CA LYS A 111 -16.38 1.16 -24.90
C LYS A 111 -17.54 0.24 -24.51
N PHE A 112 -18.70 0.79 -24.14
CA PHE A 112 -19.78 0.00 -23.53
C PHE A 112 -21.04 -0.12 -24.40
N ILE A 113 -21.24 0.80 -25.34
CA ILE A 113 -22.46 0.88 -26.15
C ILE A 113 -22.16 0.58 -27.62
N ASP A 114 -21.06 1.09 -28.16
CA ASP A 114 -20.73 0.97 -29.57
C ASP A 114 -19.84 -0.26 -29.84
N ASP A 115 -18.83 -0.51 -29.00
CA ASP A 115 -17.92 -1.66 -29.12
C ASP A 115 -18.58 -3.00 -28.71
N ARG A 116 -19.70 -2.97 -27.97
CA ARG A 116 -20.46 -4.17 -27.59
C ARG A 116 -21.74 -4.27 -28.42
N GLN A 117 -21.92 -5.37 -29.16
CA GLN A 117 -23.11 -5.59 -29.99
C GLN A 117 -24.01 -6.73 -29.47
N GLY A 118 -25.28 -6.68 -29.85
CA GLY A 118 -26.25 -7.76 -29.64
C GLY A 118 -26.53 -8.10 -28.16
N VAL A 119 -26.41 -9.38 -27.84
CA VAL A 119 -26.79 -9.98 -26.55
C VAL A 119 -25.92 -9.46 -25.39
N ALA A 120 -24.61 -9.28 -25.62
CA ALA A 120 -23.67 -8.78 -24.61
C ALA A 120 -23.99 -7.35 -24.14
N LYS A 121 -24.41 -6.47 -25.06
CA LYS A 121 -24.88 -5.11 -24.74
C LYS A 121 -26.17 -5.17 -23.90
N LYS A 122 -27.09 -6.05 -24.26
CA LYS A 122 -28.37 -6.22 -23.56
C LYS A 122 -28.18 -6.72 -22.11
N HIS A 123 -27.35 -7.75 -21.88
CA HIS A 123 -27.08 -8.24 -20.52
C HIS A 123 -26.40 -7.20 -19.65
N LEU A 124 -25.43 -6.47 -20.20
CA LEU A 124 -24.75 -5.39 -19.50
C LEU A 124 -25.74 -4.29 -19.09
N LEU A 125 -26.57 -3.81 -20.01
CA LEU A 125 -27.58 -2.79 -19.71
C LEU A 125 -28.63 -3.30 -18.71
N SER A 126 -29.04 -4.56 -18.81
CA SER A 126 -29.96 -5.18 -17.84
C SER A 126 -29.34 -5.26 -16.44
N ALA A 127 -28.07 -5.65 -16.33
CA ALA A 127 -27.33 -5.71 -15.07
C ALA A 127 -27.24 -4.32 -14.39
N LEU A 128 -26.91 -3.29 -15.18
CA LEU A 128 -26.74 -1.91 -14.69
C LEU A 128 -28.06 -1.22 -14.34
N THR A 129 -29.17 -1.63 -14.95
CA THR A 129 -30.51 -1.05 -14.69
C THR A 129 -31.32 -1.81 -13.65
N SER A 130 -30.87 -2.99 -13.22
CA SER A 130 -31.55 -3.77 -12.20
C SER A 130 -31.60 -2.99 -10.88
N LYS A 131 -32.76 -2.95 -10.20
CA LYS A 131 -32.86 -2.35 -8.84
C LYS A 131 -32.35 -3.31 -7.74
N SER A 132 -31.40 -4.18 -8.10
CA SER A 132 -30.90 -5.22 -7.23
C SER A 132 -30.02 -4.66 -6.11
N TYR A 133 -29.78 -5.47 -5.08
CA TYR A 133 -28.73 -5.18 -4.10
C TYR A 133 -27.36 -5.03 -4.77
N VAL A 134 -27.07 -5.84 -5.79
CA VAL A 134 -25.78 -5.84 -6.51
C VAL A 134 -25.54 -4.49 -7.18
N THR A 135 -26.55 -3.91 -7.84
CA THR A 135 -26.43 -2.60 -8.50
C THR A 135 -26.22 -1.46 -7.49
N ARG A 136 -26.84 -1.54 -6.30
CA ARG A 136 -26.57 -0.58 -5.21
C ARG A 136 -25.14 -0.74 -4.67
N ALA A 137 -24.68 -1.97 -4.49
CA ALA A 137 -23.31 -2.27 -4.05
C ALA A 137 -22.26 -1.82 -5.08
N LEU A 138 -22.55 -1.98 -6.38
CA LEU A 138 -21.72 -1.47 -7.48
C LEU A 138 -21.54 0.05 -7.36
N ASN A 139 -22.65 0.79 -7.25
CA ASN A 139 -22.60 2.26 -7.14
C ASN A 139 -21.84 2.74 -5.89
N ALA A 140 -22.04 2.08 -4.75
CA ALA A 140 -21.32 2.41 -3.52
C ALA A 140 -19.81 2.12 -3.64
N THR A 141 -19.45 1.02 -4.32
CA THR A 141 -18.05 0.62 -4.52
C THR A 141 -17.35 1.54 -5.50
N THR A 142 -18.01 1.99 -6.58
CA THR A 142 -17.43 2.97 -7.51
C THR A 142 -17.17 4.31 -6.83
N GLN A 143 -18.08 4.80 -5.97
CA GLN A 143 -17.86 6.02 -5.20
C GLN A 143 -16.67 5.93 -4.24
N ARG A 144 -16.50 4.78 -3.57
CA ARG A 144 -15.32 4.55 -2.71
C ARG A 144 -14.02 4.56 -3.51
N LEU A 145 -14.01 3.92 -4.68
CA LEU A 145 -12.86 3.91 -5.58
C LEU A 145 -12.49 5.31 -6.06
N GLU A 146 -13.47 6.09 -6.52
CA GLU A 146 -13.26 7.48 -6.95
C GLU A 146 -12.66 8.33 -5.82
N GLN A 147 -13.21 8.24 -4.60
CA GLN A 147 -12.69 8.99 -3.45
C GLN A 147 -11.25 8.62 -3.11
N ARG A 148 -10.95 7.32 -3.01
CA ARG A 148 -9.60 6.84 -2.63
C ARG A 148 -8.56 7.18 -3.68
N ALA A 149 -8.91 7.01 -4.95
CA ALA A 149 -7.99 7.30 -6.02
C ALA A 149 -7.75 8.81 -6.19
N SER A 150 -8.77 9.66 -5.94
CA SER A 150 -8.59 11.11 -5.84
C SER A 150 -7.66 11.49 -4.68
N ASN A 151 -7.86 10.90 -3.50
CA ASN A 151 -6.97 11.09 -2.35
C ASN A 151 -5.52 10.70 -2.68
N LEU A 152 -5.30 9.58 -3.38
CA LEU A 152 -3.99 9.17 -3.84
C LEU A 152 -3.41 10.17 -4.85
N ALA A 153 -4.17 10.55 -5.87
CA ALA A 153 -3.73 11.47 -6.92
C ALA A 153 -3.23 12.81 -6.36
N THR A 154 -3.90 13.37 -5.33
CA THR A 154 -3.43 14.61 -4.66
C THR A 154 -2.09 14.45 -3.93
N LYS A 155 -1.72 13.23 -3.55
CA LYS A 155 -0.46 12.90 -2.87
C LYS A 155 0.60 12.38 -3.86
N ALA A 156 0.25 12.23 -5.13
CA ALA A 156 1.16 11.73 -6.16
C ALA A 156 2.36 12.66 -6.30
N GLN A 157 3.56 12.08 -6.28
CA GLN A 157 4.83 12.78 -6.51
C GLN A 157 5.24 13.82 -5.45
N ALA A 158 4.46 14.00 -4.38
CA ALA A 158 4.86 14.86 -3.28
C ALA A 158 6.09 14.27 -2.55
N ASP A 159 7.14 15.08 -2.35
CA ASP A 159 8.16 14.74 -1.36
C ASP A 159 7.55 14.94 0.03
N LEU A 160 7.00 13.86 0.59
CA LEU A 160 6.31 13.86 1.89
C LEU A 160 7.21 14.40 3.01
N PHE A 161 8.54 14.25 2.88
CA PHE A 161 9.52 14.67 3.86
C PHE A 161 10.11 16.05 3.57
N LYS A 162 9.56 16.80 2.61
CA LYS A 162 10.06 18.13 2.20
C LYS A 162 10.16 19.12 3.36
N GLU A 163 9.11 19.23 4.16
CA GLU A 163 9.07 20.17 5.29
C GLU A 163 10.13 19.78 6.34
N MET A 164 10.17 18.49 6.73
CA MET A 164 11.22 17.97 7.62
C MET A 164 12.62 18.33 7.13
N LYS A 165 12.93 18.08 5.84
CA LYS A 165 14.24 18.39 5.26
C LYS A 165 14.54 19.90 5.28
N THR A 166 13.54 20.73 5.02
CA THR A 166 13.68 22.19 5.04
C THR A 166 13.98 22.68 6.46
N THR A 167 13.26 22.17 7.46
CA THR A 167 13.47 22.50 8.87
C THR A 167 14.81 21.96 9.40
N LEU A 168 15.23 20.76 8.97
CA LEU A 168 16.56 20.22 9.29
C LEU A 168 17.68 21.09 8.73
N LYS A 169 17.58 21.54 7.47
CA LYS A 169 18.54 22.49 6.88
C LYS A 169 18.60 23.77 7.70
N LYS A 170 17.44 24.29 8.12
CA LYS A 170 17.37 25.47 8.98
C LYS A 170 18.02 25.25 10.35
N ALA A 171 17.90 24.06 10.93
CA ALA A 171 18.60 23.72 12.17
C ALA A 171 20.13 23.68 11.96
N LEU A 172 20.59 23.14 10.84
CA LEU A 172 22.00 23.00 10.52
C LEU A 172 22.68 24.33 10.21
N PHE A 173 22.05 25.17 9.40
CA PHE A 173 22.69 26.33 8.77
C PHE A 173 21.99 27.67 9.05
N GLY A 174 20.88 27.65 9.80
CA GLY A 174 20.08 28.86 10.01
C GLY A 174 19.34 29.25 8.73
N ASN A 175 19.45 30.52 8.32
CA ASN A 175 18.80 31.02 7.11
C ASN A 175 19.66 30.86 5.85
N GLU A 176 20.78 30.14 5.94
CA GLU A 176 21.73 29.93 4.85
C GLU A 176 21.52 28.54 4.23
N ASP A 177 21.94 28.36 2.97
CA ASP A 177 21.83 27.09 2.25
C ASP A 177 22.94 26.07 2.62
N GLY A 178 23.89 26.46 3.45
CA GLY A 178 25.03 25.64 3.87
C GLY A 178 26.04 26.41 4.71
N VAL A 179 27.16 25.76 5.05
CA VAL A 179 28.28 26.44 5.72
C VAL A 179 29.05 27.31 4.73
N THR A 180 29.06 28.61 5.00
CA THR A 180 29.92 29.57 4.29
C THR A 180 30.86 30.23 5.30
N ASN A 181 32.13 30.39 4.90
CA ASN A 181 33.18 30.96 5.74
C ASN A 181 32.72 32.26 6.42
N SER A 182 32.22 33.25 5.67
CA SER A 182 31.89 34.56 6.25
C SER A 182 30.60 34.65 7.08
N LYS A 183 29.79 33.59 7.18
CA LYS A 183 28.45 33.67 7.79
C LYS A 183 28.22 32.74 8.95
N ILE A 184 28.87 31.58 8.99
CA ILE A 184 28.55 30.54 9.99
C ILE A 184 28.82 30.99 11.43
N PHE A 185 29.80 31.88 11.63
CA PHE A 185 30.12 32.47 12.94
C PHE A 185 29.60 33.91 13.11
N GLY A 186 28.99 34.50 12.07
CA GLY A 186 28.51 35.88 12.09
C GLY A 186 29.61 36.87 12.49
N SER A 187 29.31 37.79 13.41
CA SER A 187 30.25 38.77 13.95
C SER A 187 31.07 38.25 15.14
N ALA A 188 31.12 36.93 15.38
CA ALA A 188 31.99 36.39 16.42
C ALA A 188 33.44 36.84 16.15
N GLY A 189 34.09 37.42 17.16
CA GLY A 189 35.47 37.88 17.08
C GLY A 189 36.50 36.87 17.58
N SER A 190 36.05 35.75 18.15
CA SER A 190 36.90 34.68 18.69
C SER A 190 36.11 33.38 18.84
N ARG A 191 36.83 32.26 18.99
CA ARG A 191 36.26 30.94 19.28
C ARG A 191 35.45 30.94 20.56
N THR A 192 35.94 31.55 21.63
CA THR A 192 35.22 31.65 22.91
C THR A 192 33.87 32.37 22.75
N ILE A 193 33.78 33.39 21.90
CA ILE A 193 32.50 34.07 21.64
C ILE A 193 31.60 33.17 20.77
N ALA A 194 32.14 32.58 19.72
CA ALA A 194 31.42 31.72 18.78
C ALA A 194 30.86 30.46 19.44
N CYS A 195 31.61 29.88 20.39
CA CYS A 195 31.38 28.56 21.02
C CYS A 195 30.97 28.63 22.49
N GLY A 196 31.12 29.80 23.12
CA GLY A 196 30.67 30.10 24.48
C GLY A 196 31.68 29.73 25.58
N ALA A 197 31.36 30.17 26.79
CA ALA A 197 32.10 29.89 28.01
C ALA A 197 31.14 29.68 29.19
N PRO A 198 31.16 28.51 29.85
CA PRO A 198 30.30 28.21 31.00
C PRO A 198 30.53 29.06 32.26
N SER A 199 31.52 29.96 32.28
CA SER A 199 31.71 30.95 33.36
C SER A 199 30.58 31.98 33.45
N GLY A 200 29.76 32.12 32.42
CA GLY A 200 28.59 33.02 32.40
C GLY A 200 27.31 32.30 31.97
N PRO A 201 26.14 32.97 32.08
CA PRO A 201 24.86 32.35 31.72
C PRO A 201 24.60 32.36 30.21
N THR A 202 25.31 33.20 29.46
CA THR A 202 25.05 33.46 28.04
C THR A 202 25.63 32.36 27.16
N GLY A 203 24.80 31.82 26.29
CA GLY A 203 25.22 30.83 25.30
C GLY A 203 26.09 31.42 24.19
N ALA A 204 26.73 30.51 23.47
CA ALA A 204 27.55 30.73 22.28
C ALA A 204 26.82 31.59 21.23
N SER A 205 27.50 32.59 20.66
CA SER A 205 26.88 33.48 19.67
C SER A 205 26.55 32.78 18.34
N ALA A 206 27.31 31.73 18.00
CA ALA A 206 27.12 30.96 16.77
C ALA A 206 26.69 29.50 17.06
N GLY A 207 27.41 28.81 17.95
CA GLY A 207 27.15 27.40 18.26
C GLY A 207 25.77 27.13 18.90
N ALA A 208 25.17 28.12 19.59
CA ALA A 208 23.81 27.99 20.10
C ALA A 208 22.74 28.31 19.03
N GLN A 209 23.14 28.86 17.88
CA GLN A 209 22.23 29.27 16.80
C GLN A 209 22.08 28.20 15.74
N THR A 210 23.19 27.60 15.29
CA THR A 210 23.19 26.57 14.25
C THR A 210 23.97 25.33 14.69
N LEU A 211 23.50 24.15 14.30
CA LEU A 211 24.17 22.91 14.68
C LEU A 211 25.51 22.75 13.95
N ALA A 212 25.64 23.24 12.71
CA ALA A 212 26.92 23.21 12.00
C ALA A 212 28.00 24.05 12.72
N ALA A 213 27.64 25.23 13.26
CA ALA A 213 28.57 26.01 14.07
C ALA A 213 28.93 25.28 15.39
N ALA A 214 27.96 24.60 16.01
CA ALA A 214 28.23 23.78 17.20
C ALA A 214 29.19 22.63 16.91
N MET A 215 29.02 21.94 15.78
CA MET A 215 29.93 20.88 15.36
C MET A 215 31.33 21.42 15.06
N LEU A 216 31.45 22.58 14.42
CA LEU A 216 32.76 23.23 14.24
C LEU A 216 33.39 23.62 15.59
N CYS A 217 32.61 24.09 16.56
CA CYS A 217 33.13 24.39 17.90
C CYS A 217 33.74 23.17 18.59
N ILE A 218 33.11 22.01 18.45
CA ILE A 218 33.55 20.76 19.07
C ILE A 218 34.70 20.13 18.28
N CYS A 219 34.55 20.04 16.96
CA CYS A 219 35.42 19.23 16.12
C CYS A 219 36.57 20.00 15.50
N ALA A 220 36.46 21.33 15.32
CA ALA A 220 37.42 22.06 14.52
C ALA A 220 38.74 22.36 15.27
N SER A 221 39.83 22.39 14.52
CA SER A 221 41.11 22.97 14.96
C SER A 221 41.11 24.50 14.80
N ASP A 222 41.96 25.20 15.53
CA ASP A 222 42.31 26.60 15.26
C ASP A 222 43.84 26.84 15.39
N SER A 223 44.29 28.08 15.17
CA SER A 223 45.72 28.44 15.18
C SER A 223 46.42 28.12 16.50
N THR A 224 45.66 28.04 17.60
CA THR A 224 46.15 27.80 18.96
C THR A 224 45.95 26.35 19.41
N THR A 225 44.95 25.66 18.85
CA THR A 225 44.55 24.29 19.17
C THR A 225 44.53 23.47 17.89
N GLN A 226 45.73 23.09 17.45
CA GLN A 226 45.95 22.34 16.21
C GLN A 226 45.66 20.84 16.39
N ASN A 227 45.33 20.17 15.30
CA ASN A 227 45.07 18.72 15.26
C ASN A 227 43.99 18.29 16.25
N ASN A 228 42.86 19.00 16.28
CA ASN A 228 41.71 18.56 17.05
C ASN A 228 41.16 17.26 16.45
N LYS A 229 41.43 16.13 17.15
CA LYS A 229 41.06 14.76 16.73
C LYS A 229 39.77 14.25 17.36
N VAL A 230 39.01 15.16 17.94
CA VAL A 230 37.83 14.86 18.75
C VAL A 230 36.74 14.15 17.95
N CYS A 231 36.57 14.52 16.68
CA CYS A 231 35.54 13.95 15.80
C CYS A 231 36.10 13.02 14.73
N GLU A 232 37.40 13.11 14.42
CA GLU A 232 38.04 12.38 13.32
C GLU A 232 39.52 12.16 13.65
N ALA A 233 40.10 11.03 13.23
CA ALA A 233 41.44 10.60 13.68
C ALA A 233 42.59 11.41 13.07
N ASP A 234 42.41 11.89 11.84
CA ASP A 234 43.35 12.75 11.14
C ASP A 234 43.20 14.23 11.55
N GLY A 235 42.07 14.58 12.16
CA GLY A 235 41.72 15.91 12.61
C GLY A 235 41.17 16.79 11.48
N THR A 236 40.51 17.89 11.85
CA THR A 236 39.98 18.82 10.85
C THR A 236 40.95 19.94 10.50
N ASP A 237 40.67 20.64 9.40
CA ASP A 237 41.36 21.88 9.03
C ASP A 237 41.27 22.96 10.12
N GLU A 238 42.24 23.86 10.11
CA GLU A 238 42.29 25.04 10.97
C GLU A 238 41.23 26.06 10.55
N VAL A 239 40.36 26.43 11.48
CA VAL A 239 39.27 27.39 11.30
C VAL A 239 39.55 28.68 12.03
N THR A 240 39.34 29.81 11.36
CA THR A 240 39.32 31.12 12.01
C THR A 240 37.93 31.39 12.57
N PHE A 241 37.75 31.36 13.89
CA PHE A 241 36.45 31.66 14.54
C PHE A 241 36.17 33.17 14.62
N GLY A 242 36.17 33.82 13.47
CA GLY A 242 36.01 35.25 13.26
C GLY A 242 34.97 35.55 12.18
N ALA A 243 34.71 36.84 11.91
CA ALA A 243 33.81 37.27 10.83
C ALA A 243 34.22 36.77 9.43
N ALA A 244 35.51 36.52 9.20
CA ALA A 244 35.99 35.92 7.95
C ALA A 244 35.71 34.41 7.86
N GLY A 245 35.63 33.73 9.01
CA GLY A 245 35.38 32.29 9.14
C GLY A 245 36.19 31.38 8.22
N THR A 246 37.43 31.75 7.90
CA THR A 246 38.27 31.05 6.94
C THR A 246 38.31 29.54 7.22
N ASN A 247 38.24 28.73 6.17
CA ASN A 247 38.25 27.26 6.16
C ASN A 247 37.07 26.57 6.88
N ALA A 248 36.08 27.29 7.40
CA ALA A 248 34.91 26.68 8.04
C ALA A 248 34.17 25.70 7.10
N THR A 249 34.03 26.03 5.81
CA THR A 249 33.42 25.14 4.82
C THR A 249 34.22 23.84 4.63
N ALA A 250 35.56 23.93 4.56
CA ALA A 250 36.43 22.76 4.39
C ALA A 250 36.42 21.85 5.63
N ALA A 251 36.56 22.45 6.81
CA ALA A 251 36.48 21.74 8.09
C ALA A 251 35.12 21.06 8.28
N TYR A 252 34.02 21.75 7.96
CA TYR A 252 32.68 21.15 8.00
C TYR A 252 32.54 19.98 7.02
N SER A 253 33.06 20.12 5.79
CA SER A 253 33.01 19.06 4.79
C SER A 253 33.74 17.79 5.24
N LYS A 254 34.85 17.93 5.98
CA LYS A 254 35.53 16.78 6.60
C LYS A 254 34.67 16.09 7.66
N ILE A 255 34.00 16.88 8.52
CA ILE A 255 33.08 16.35 9.54
C ILE A 255 31.90 15.62 8.87
N GLU A 256 31.34 16.17 7.81
CA GLU A 256 30.26 15.54 7.04
C GLU A 256 30.73 14.24 6.37
N ALA A 257 31.96 14.20 5.84
CA ALA A 257 32.52 13.00 5.21
C ALA A 257 32.64 11.82 6.19
N GLU A 258 32.88 12.08 7.49
CA GLU A 258 32.89 11.03 8.52
C GLU A 258 31.54 10.32 8.64
N CYS A 259 30.44 11.05 8.44
CA CYS A 259 29.09 10.49 8.48
C CYS A 259 28.75 9.61 7.26
N GLY A 260 29.54 9.72 6.18
CA GLY A 260 29.43 8.91 4.97
C GLY A 260 30.17 7.58 5.05
N LYS A 261 30.99 7.35 6.10
CA LYS A 261 31.68 6.07 6.30
C LYS A 261 30.64 4.99 6.67
N PRO A 262 30.75 3.77 6.12
CA PRO A 262 29.80 2.70 6.41
C PRO A 262 29.80 2.37 7.90
N ASP A 263 28.64 2.51 8.55
CA ASP A 263 28.42 1.99 9.89
C ASP A 263 28.38 0.45 9.83
N GLU A 264 29.17 -0.23 10.67
CA GLU A 264 29.06 -1.69 10.82
C GLU A 264 27.71 -2.12 11.44
N ALA A 265 26.99 -1.18 12.06
CA ALA A 265 25.63 -1.38 12.57
C ALA A 265 24.70 -0.34 11.95
N ALA A 266 24.13 -0.65 10.78
CA ALA A 266 23.09 0.18 10.19
C ALA A 266 21.91 0.28 11.17
N THR A 267 21.69 1.47 11.74
CA THR A 267 20.54 1.72 12.62
C THR A 267 19.26 1.60 11.79
N HIS A 268 18.55 0.49 11.93
CA HIS A 268 17.27 0.28 11.28
C HIS A 268 16.19 1.05 12.05
N GLY A 269 15.66 2.12 11.46
CA GLY A 269 14.61 2.93 12.05
C GLY A 269 14.01 3.91 11.05
N SER A 270 12.81 4.40 11.33
CA SER A 270 12.21 5.48 10.54
C SER A 270 12.97 6.80 10.79
N PRO A 271 13.09 7.71 9.81
CA PRO A 271 13.80 8.98 10.00
C PRO A 271 13.33 9.75 11.23
N ALA A 272 12.02 9.79 11.50
CA ALA A 272 11.50 10.49 12.66
C ALA A 272 11.97 9.85 13.97
N SER A 273 11.91 8.52 14.08
CA SER A 273 12.35 7.80 15.28
C SER A 273 13.85 7.99 15.56
N LEU A 274 14.67 7.97 14.51
CA LEU A 274 16.11 8.20 14.60
C LEU A 274 16.42 9.65 15.00
N LEU A 275 15.73 10.63 14.40
CA LEU A 275 15.85 12.04 14.76
C LEU A 275 15.46 12.27 16.22
N GLU A 276 14.38 11.67 16.72
CA GLU A 276 14.00 11.78 18.12
C GLU A 276 15.04 11.18 19.07
N ALA A 277 15.63 10.03 18.71
CA ALA A 277 16.68 9.44 19.51
C ALA A 277 17.92 10.34 19.56
N ALA A 278 18.30 10.95 18.42
CA ALA A 278 19.39 11.91 18.35
C ALA A 278 19.09 13.17 19.18
N ILE A 279 17.87 13.72 19.09
CA ILE A 279 17.43 14.87 19.90
C ILE A 279 17.55 14.57 21.38
N ARG A 280 17.06 13.40 21.83
CA ARG A 280 17.15 12.99 23.24
C ARG A 280 18.60 12.87 23.69
N GLY A 281 19.48 12.30 22.86
CA GLY A 281 20.92 12.22 23.16
C GLY A 281 21.58 13.59 23.32
N LEU A 282 21.24 14.54 22.45
CA LEU A 282 21.74 15.93 22.54
C LEU A 282 21.18 16.66 23.77
N GLU A 283 19.91 16.44 24.12
CA GLU A 283 19.29 17.00 25.32
C GLU A 283 19.88 16.45 26.61
N ASP A 284 20.11 15.13 26.66
CA ASP A 284 20.76 14.48 27.78
C ASP A 284 22.17 15.03 27.97
N ASP A 285 22.93 15.17 26.87
CA ASP A 285 24.29 15.69 26.95
C ASP A 285 24.35 17.14 27.46
N LEU A 286 23.44 18.00 26.99
CA LEU A 286 23.31 19.37 27.46
C LEU A 286 22.87 19.44 28.93
N SER A 287 22.09 18.46 29.40
CA SER A 287 21.56 18.45 30.77
C SER A 287 22.51 17.78 31.77
N LYS A 288 23.38 16.89 31.28
CA LYS A 288 24.40 16.22 32.07
C LYS A 288 25.42 17.24 32.54
N GLY A 289 25.65 17.31 33.85
CA GLY A 289 26.70 18.16 34.39
C GLY A 289 28.08 17.67 33.93
N LYS A 290 28.92 18.61 33.52
CA LYS A 290 30.26 18.39 32.99
C LYS A 290 31.33 19.06 33.86
N GLY A 291 32.52 18.49 33.84
CA GLY A 291 33.61 18.86 34.75
C GLY A 291 33.29 18.52 36.21
N SER A 292 34.25 18.75 37.10
CA SER A 292 34.04 18.58 38.55
C SER A 292 33.09 19.62 39.15
N GLY A 293 32.85 20.73 38.44
CA GLY A 293 31.86 21.75 38.80
C GLY A 293 30.41 21.39 38.45
N ASN A 294 30.19 20.26 37.75
CA ASN A 294 28.86 19.78 37.34
C ASN A 294 28.06 20.81 36.51
N ASN A 295 28.74 21.53 35.61
CA ASN A 295 28.14 22.58 34.79
C ASN A 295 27.25 21.99 33.70
N VAL A 296 26.05 22.54 33.52
CA VAL A 296 25.10 22.15 32.47
C VAL A 296 25.13 23.12 31.30
N GLY A 297 24.46 22.79 30.20
CA GLY A 297 24.41 23.59 28.98
C GLY A 297 25.59 23.37 28.06
N ILE A 298 26.39 22.33 28.31
CA ILE A 298 27.62 22.05 27.57
C ILE A 298 27.37 20.83 26.68
N LEU A 299 27.45 21.03 25.37
CA LEU A 299 27.52 19.94 24.40
C LEU A 299 29.00 19.61 24.18
N GLY A 300 29.38 18.34 24.32
CA GLY A 300 30.79 17.93 24.28
C GLY A 300 31.43 17.84 25.67
N THR A 301 32.74 18.11 25.78
CA THR A 301 33.50 17.88 27.03
C THR A 301 34.25 19.13 27.41
N ILE A 302 34.46 19.26 28.70
CA ILE A 302 35.22 20.32 29.31
C ILE A 302 36.04 19.73 30.46
N ALA A 303 37.30 20.16 30.58
CA ALA A 303 38.22 19.66 31.59
C ALA A 303 38.03 20.35 32.95
N GLY A 304 38.62 19.75 33.99
CA GLY A 304 38.67 20.30 35.35
C GLY A 304 37.33 20.73 35.91
N ALA A 305 37.28 21.93 36.51
CA ALA A 305 36.07 22.49 37.10
C ALA A 305 35.01 22.86 36.05
N GLY A 306 35.38 22.90 34.76
CA GLY A 306 34.44 23.19 33.67
C GLY A 306 33.98 24.64 33.59
N SER A 307 34.73 25.57 34.18
CA SER A 307 34.42 27.01 34.17
C SER A 307 35.16 27.79 33.07
N GLY A 308 35.94 27.12 32.22
CA GLY A 308 36.76 27.73 31.17
C GLY A 308 35.96 28.01 29.89
N ALA A 309 36.66 28.21 28.78
CA ALA A 309 36.05 28.45 27.48
C ALA A 309 35.88 27.15 26.68
N CYS A 310 34.89 27.13 25.78
CA CYS A 310 34.84 26.14 24.70
C CYS A 310 35.82 26.54 23.59
N SER A 311 37.12 26.44 23.89
CA SER A 311 38.21 26.87 23.02
C SER A 311 38.81 25.74 22.18
N GLY A 312 38.35 24.50 22.33
CA GLY A 312 38.99 23.33 21.70
C GLY A 312 40.24 22.83 22.42
N ASP A 313 40.73 23.57 23.42
CA ASP A 313 41.83 23.15 24.28
C ASP A 313 41.31 22.23 25.39
N HIS A 314 42.00 21.14 25.68
CA HIS A 314 41.67 20.22 26.77
C HIS A 314 42.42 20.54 28.09
N SER A 315 43.15 21.66 28.16
CA SER A 315 43.86 22.07 29.38
C SER A 315 42.91 22.52 30.50
N THR A 316 43.38 22.35 31.75
CA THR A 316 42.88 22.78 33.07
C THR A 316 41.37 22.98 33.27
N ASN A 317 40.68 23.85 32.50
CA ASN A 317 39.24 24.11 32.61
C ASN A 317 38.52 24.31 31.25
N ASN A 318 39.22 24.16 30.13
CA ASN A 318 38.70 24.39 28.79
C ASN A 318 38.23 23.09 28.14
N GLY A 319 37.60 23.18 26.97
CA GLY A 319 37.25 21.97 26.23
C GLY A 319 36.87 22.15 24.77
N ALA A 320 36.84 21.01 24.08
CA ALA A 320 36.16 20.81 22.81
C ALA A 320 34.66 20.70 23.05
N CYS A 321 33.99 21.86 23.11
CA CYS A 321 32.58 21.94 23.45
C CYS A 321 31.84 23.05 22.71
N MET A 322 30.53 23.10 22.92
CA MET A 322 29.68 24.26 22.66
C MET A 322 28.83 24.52 23.90
N PHE A 323 28.79 25.76 24.36
CA PHE A 323 27.96 26.15 25.49
C PHE A 323 26.67 26.82 25.03
N ALA A 324 25.53 26.18 25.32
CA ALA A 324 24.19 26.66 24.97
C ALA A 324 23.70 27.82 25.86
N GLY A 325 24.38 28.08 26.98
CA GLY A 325 23.88 28.93 28.05
C GLY A 325 23.24 28.12 29.16
N ALA A 326 23.20 28.67 30.38
CA ALA A 326 22.55 28.05 31.51
C ALA A 326 22.00 29.09 32.48
N THR A 327 20.78 28.87 32.97
CA THR A 327 20.11 29.75 33.94
C THR A 327 19.53 28.89 35.05
N ASN A 328 19.81 29.25 36.31
CA ASN A 328 19.31 28.54 37.49
C ASN A 328 19.59 27.02 37.46
N GLY A 329 20.80 26.63 37.03
CA GLY A 329 21.21 25.23 36.94
C GLY A 329 20.49 24.43 35.84
N ARG A 330 19.89 25.10 34.85
CA ARG A 330 19.23 24.46 33.70
C ARG A 330 19.84 24.93 32.39
N PRO A 331 20.08 24.03 31.43
CA PRO A 331 20.58 24.42 30.11
C PRO A 331 19.54 25.26 29.37
N THR A 332 19.98 26.32 28.72
CA THR A 332 19.18 27.02 27.72
C THR A 332 19.07 26.12 26.48
N THR A 333 17.87 26.02 25.90
CA THR A 333 17.66 25.24 24.66
C THR A 333 18.21 26.02 23.45
N PRO A 334 19.21 25.48 22.71
CA PRO A 334 19.70 26.12 21.49
C PRO A 334 18.62 26.33 20.43
N THR A 335 18.80 27.31 19.56
CA THR A 335 17.88 27.61 18.45
C THR A 335 17.74 26.41 17.51
N TRP A 336 18.86 25.78 17.14
CA TRP A 336 18.86 24.61 16.27
C TRP A 336 18.11 23.42 16.90
N LEU A 337 18.21 23.21 18.23
CA LEU A 337 17.54 22.09 18.89
C LEU A 337 16.02 22.25 18.88
N LYS A 338 15.51 23.49 18.97
CA LYS A 338 14.08 23.79 18.76
C LYS A 338 13.63 23.40 17.36
N GLN A 339 14.43 23.73 16.33
CA GLN A 339 14.14 23.36 14.94
C GLN A 339 14.19 21.85 14.74
N LEU A 340 15.12 21.13 15.35
CA LEU A 340 15.16 19.66 15.28
C LEU A 340 13.88 19.01 15.82
N LYS A 341 13.32 19.53 16.92
CA LYS A 341 12.03 19.05 17.46
C LYS A 341 10.88 19.26 16.50
N VAL A 342 10.84 20.40 15.82
CA VAL A 342 9.85 20.69 14.76
C VAL A 342 10.03 19.72 13.60
N ALA A 343 11.26 19.54 13.12
CA ALA A 343 11.57 18.60 12.04
C ALA A 343 11.18 17.16 12.39
N ALA A 344 11.45 16.69 13.61
CA ALA A 344 11.01 15.37 14.05
C ALA A 344 9.47 15.22 14.02
N SER A 345 8.73 16.28 14.38
CA SER A 345 7.27 16.29 14.27
C SER A 345 6.78 16.25 12.81
N GLU A 346 7.42 17.01 11.92
CA GLU A 346 7.14 16.98 10.48
C GLU A 346 7.45 15.61 9.87
N GLY A 347 8.55 14.97 10.30
CA GLY A 347 8.89 13.60 9.94
C GLY A 347 7.82 12.59 10.34
N ARG A 348 7.30 12.68 11.58
CA ARG A 348 6.17 11.83 12.03
C ARG A 348 4.91 12.05 11.19
N GLN A 349 4.61 13.29 10.82
CA GLN A 349 3.46 13.60 9.96
C GLN A 349 3.65 12.99 8.56
N ALA A 350 4.85 13.07 7.99
CA ALA A 350 5.18 12.45 6.72
C ALA A 350 5.05 10.91 6.77
N GLU A 351 5.53 10.28 7.84
CA GLU A 351 5.37 8.84 8.08
C GLU A 351 3.89 8.43 8.22
N ALA A 352 3.09 9.23 8.93
CA ALA A 352 1.65 8.98 9.03
C ALA A 352 0.95 9.12 7.67
N GLN A 353 1.32 10.12 6.86
CA GLN A 353 0.79 10.28 5.50
C GLN A 353 1.16 9.10 4.60
N LEU A 354 2.38 8.58 4.71
CA LEU A 354 2.80 7.38 4.00
C LEU A 354 1.95 6.17 4.37
N VAL A 355 1.70 5.94 5.67
CA VAL A 355 0.83 4.85 6.13
C VAL A 355 -0.59 5.01 5.55
N GLN A 356 -1.11 6.24 5.50
CA GLN A 356 -2.41 6.51 4.86
C GLN A 356 -2.39 6.22 3.36
N ILE A 357 -1.32 6.56 2.64
CA ILE A 357 -1.18 6.21 1.21
C ILE A 357 -1.21 4.69 1.02
N MET A 358 -0.47 3.94 1.83
CA MET A 358 -0.48 2.48 1.76
C MET A 358 -1.86 1.88 2.07
N ALA A 359 -2.59 2.48 3.02
CA ALA A 359 -3.97 2.07 3.33
C ALA A 359 -4.94 2.39 2.17
N ASP A 360 -4.84 3.58 1.59
CA ASP A 360 -5.61 4.01 0.43
C ASP A 360 -5.35 3.08 -0.78
N GLU A 361 -4.10 2.68 -1.02
CA GLU A 361 -3.72 1.71 -2.06
C GLU A 361 -4.31 0.31 -1.83
N ALA A 362 -4.24 -0.19 -0.59
CA ALA A 362 -4.80 -1.49 -0.24
C ALA A 362 -6.33 -1.51 -0.39
N GLU A 363 -7.00 -0.44 0.04
CA GLU A 363 -8.45 -0.29 -0.12
C GLU A 363 -8.84 -0.15 -1.59
N LEU A 364 -8.05 0.56 -2.40
CA LEU A 364 -8.25 0.66 -3.84
C LEU A 364 -8.19 -0.71 -4.51
N ALA A 365 -7.16 -1.51 -4.21
CA ALA A 365 -7.00 -2.85 -4.74
C ALA A 365 -8.16 -3.79 -4.34
N SER A 366 -8.55 -3.75 -3.06
CA SER A 366 -9.67 -4.53 -2.53
C SER A 366 -11.01 -4.13 -3.17
N SER A 367 -11.27 -2.83 -3.27
CA SER A 367 -12.49 -2.31 -3.87
C SER A 367 -12.56 -2.60 -5.37
N ASN A 368 -11.43 -2.61 -6.08
CA ASN A 368 -11.38 -2.99 -7.49
C ASN A 368 -11.72 -4.48 -7.71
N SER A 369 -11.21 -5.36 -6.84
CA SER A 369 -11.58 -6.78 -6.85
C SER A 369 -13.07 -6.98 -6.55
N THR A 370 -13.59 -6.25 -5.56
CA THR A 370 -15.01 -6.25 -5.21
C THR A 370 -15.88 -5.77 -6.37
N LEU A 371 -15.50 -4.69 -7.03
CA LEU A 371 -16.20 -4.16 -8.20
C LEU A 371 -16.28 -5.20 -9.32
N SER A 372 -15.16 -5.89 -9.59
CA SER A 372 -15.09 -6.95 -10.60
C SER A 372 -16.02 -8.12 -10.27
N ALA A 373 -16.04 -8.56 -9.00
CA ALA A 373 -16.91 -9.65 -8.54
C ALA A 373 -18.40 -9.28 -8.57
N LEU A 374 -18.74 -8.06 -8.15
CA LEU A 374 -20.10 -7.54 -8.23
C LEU A 374 -20.56 -7.41 -9.69
N MET A 375 -19.67 -6.99 -10.58
CA MET A 375 -19.98 -6.88 -12.01
C MET A 375 -20.25 -8.25 -12.63
N ALA A 376 -19.42 -9.25 -12.34
CA ALA A 376 -19.64 -10.63 -12.77
C ALA A 376 -20.97 -11.18 -12.24
N THR A 377 -21.26 -10.92 -10.96
CA THR A 377 -22.53 -11.32 -10.33
C THR A 377 -23.74 -10.66 -11.02
N ALA A 378 -23.65 -9.36 -11.32
CA ALA A 378 -24.72 -8.63 -12.00
C ALA A 378 -24.96 -9.15 -13.42
N LEU A 379 -23.89 -9.51 -14.14
CA LEU A 379 -23.99 -10.12 -15.47
C LEU A 379 -24.65 -11.51 -15.42
N ASN A 380 -24.22 -12.38 -14.50
CA ASN A 380 -24.84 -13.70 -14.32
C ASN A 380 -26.34 -13.59 -13.99
N GLN A 381 -26.72 -12.66 -13.10
CA GLN A 381 -28.13 -12.40 -12.78
C GLN A 381 -28.93 -11.90 -14.00
N ALA A 382 -28.31 -11.09 -14.85
CA ALA A 382 -28.94 -10.62 -16.08
C ALA A 382 -29.07 -11.71 -17.16
N GLU A 383 -28.17 -12.68 -17.18
CA GLU A 383 -28.27 -13.88 -18.02
C GLU A 383 -29.40 -14.79 -17.55
N GLU A 384 -29.46 -15.10 -16.26
CA GLU A 384 -30.53 -15.92 -15.65
C GLU A 384 -31.91 -15.26 -15.81
N ALA A 385 -32.02 -13.94 -15.67
CA ALA A 385 -33.29 -13.24 -15.88
C ALA A 385 -33.72 -13.16 -17.36
N SER A 386 -32.77 -13.25 -18.30
CA SER A 386 -33.03 -13.26 -19.74
C SER A 386 -33.33 -14.66 -20.28
N ALA A 387 -32.86 -15.70 -19.58
CA ALA A 387 -33.44 -17.03 -19.69
C ALA A 387 -34.85 -16.94 -19.13
N LYS A 388 -35.86 -16.81 -20.01
CA LYS A 388 -37.27 -16.91 -19.60
C LYS A 388 -37.42 -18.09 -18.62
N PRO A 389 -38.24 -18.00 -17.54
CA PRO A 389 -38.84 -19.22 -17.03
C PRO A 389 -39.46 -19.87 -18.25
N ASN A 390 -39.00 -21.08 -18.57
CA ASN A 390 -39.53 -21.82 -19.70
C ASN A 390 -41.04 -21.64 -19.62
N THR A 391 -41.58 -20.94 -20.64
CA THR A 391 -43.01 -20.80 -20.87
C THR A 391 -43.64 -22.06 -20.35
N GLN A 392 -44.67 -21.97 -19.51
CA GLN A 392 -45.55 -23.11 -19.24
C GLN A 392 -45.67 -23.87 -20.56
N LYS A 393 -44.90 -24.96 -20.67
CA LYS A 393 -45.19 -26.01 -21.60
C LYS A 393 -46.42 -26.54 -20.91
N GLU A 394 -47.56 -26.09 -21.43
CA GLU A 394 -48.79 -26.85 -21.34
C GLU A 394 -48.38 -28.30 -21.30
N SER A 395 -48.61 -28.89 -20.13
CA SER A 395 -48.16 -30.19 -19.75
C SER A 395 -48.76 -31.18 -20.73
N THR A 396 -48.04 -31.41 -21.83
CA THR A 396 -48.20 -32.61 -22.63
C THR A 396 -47.67 -33.71 -21.72
N PRO A 397 -48.51 -34.67 -21.28
CA PRO A 397 -48.08 -35.69 -20.36
C PRO A 397 -46.91 -36.42 -20.99
N ALA A 398 -45.78 -36.49 -20.28
CA ALA A 398 -44.72 -37.41 -20.63
C ALA A 398 -45.33 -38.82 -20.69
N LYS A 399 -45.25 -39.46 -21.85
CA LYS A 399 -45.65 -40.86 -22.04
C LYS A 399 -44.81 -41.69 -21.07
N VAL A 400 -45.44 -42.21 -20.01
CA VAL A 400 -44.85 -43.20 -19.11
C VAL A 400 -44.44 -44.40 -19.98
N PRO A 401 -43.22 -44.94 -19.84
CA PRO A 401 -42.85 -46.17 -20.55
C PRO A 401 -43.82 -47.29 -20.13
N GLU A 402 -44.46 -47.93 -21.12
CA GLU A 402 -45.39 -49.03 -20.88
C GLU A 402 -44.66 -50.19 -20.20
N THR A 403 -45.26 -50.75 -19.16
CA THR A 403 -44.80 -51.95 -18.45
C THR A 403 -45.83 -53.06 -18.64
N ASN A 404 -45.47 -54.32 -18.32
CA ASN A 404 -46.45 -55.41 -18.39
C ASN A 404 -47.68 -55.17 -17.49
N GLU A 405 -47.53 -54.42 -16.39
CA GLU A 405 -48.65 -54.02 -15.52
C GLU A 405 -49.59 -53.02 -16.24
N THR A 406 -49.05 -52.02 -16.93
CA THR A 406 -49.88 -51.04 -17.67
C THR A 406 -50.52 -51.66 -18.92
N CYS A 407 -49.83 -52.56 -19.62
CA CYS A 407 -50.41 -53.30 -20.76
C CYS A 407 -51.55 -54.24 -20.33
N LYS A 408 -51.42 -54.92 -19.19
CA LYS A 408 -52.51 -55.76 -18.64
C LYS A 408 -53.78 -54.94 -18.35
N ALA A 409 -53.61 -53.71 -17.84
CA ALA A 409 -54.72 -52.82 -17.55
C ALA A 409 -55.49 -52.34 -18.79
N LYS A 410 -54.91 -52.44 -19.99
CA LYS A 410 -55.57 -52.08 -21.27
C LYS A 410 -56.56 -53.13 -21.78
N GLY A 411 -56.58 -54.34 -21.22
CA GLY A 411 -57.52 -55.40 -21.58
C GLY A 411 -57.12 -56.22 -22.82
N LYS A 412 -58.09 -56.97 -23.39
CA LYS A 412 -57.89 -57.90 -24.53
C LYS A 412 -58.43 -57.28 -25.84
N GLY A 413 -58.00 -57.78 -26.99
CA GLY A 413 -58.48 -57.38 -28.31
C GLY A 413 -57.93 -56.03 -28.78
N ASP A 414 -58.79 -55.21 -29.41
CA ASP A 414 -58.40 -53.96 -30.07
C ASP A 414 -57.78 -52.89 -29.16
N ASN A 415 -57.95 -53.03 -27.84
CA ASN A 415 -57.39 -52.12 -26.84
C ASN A 415 -55.93 -52.42 -26.49
N CYS A 416 -55.40 -53.59 -26.89
CA CYS A 416 -54.01 -53.97 -26.70
C CYS A 416 -53.12 -53.40 -27.83
N LYS A 417 -52.98 -52.07 -27.88
CA LYS A 417 -52.18 -51.32 -28.85
C LYS A 417 -51.28 -50.29 -28.10
N ASP A 418 -50.49 -49.51 -28.83
CA ASP A 418 -49.57 -48.50 -28.28
C ASP A 418 -48.44 -49.03 -27.38
N GLY A 419 -47.55 -49.84 -27.95
CA GLY A 419 -46.38 -50.38 -27.23
C GLY A 419 -46.64 -51.67 -26.45
N CYS A 420 -47.84 -52.24 -26.59
CA CYS A 420 -48.25 -53.54 -26.07
C CYS A 420 -48.69 -54.47 -27.23
N LYS A 421 -48.54 -55.79 -27.06
CA LYS A 421 -48.97 -56.85 -27.99
C LYS A 421 -49.81 -57.91 -27.26
N GLU A 422 -50.80 -58.47 -27.96
CA GLU A 422 -51.59 -59.60 -27.44
C GLU A 422 -50.85 -60.91 -27.70
N ILE A 423 -50.65 -61.70 -26.64
CA ILE A 423 -50.13 -63.06 -26.71
C ILE A 423 -51.20 -64.04 -26.19
N THR A 424 -51.11 -65.30 -26.60
CA THR A 424 -51.94 -66.38 -26.03
C THR A 424 -51.03 -67.28 -25.23
N GLU A 425 -51.31 -67.42 -23.94
CA GLU A 425 -50.53 -68.22 -23.01
C GLU A 425 -51.50 -69.11 -22.23
N ASN A 426 -51.30 -70.43 -22.26
CA ASN A 426 -52.20 -71.43 -21.66
C ASN A 426 -53.67 -71.34 -22.12
N GLY A 427 -53.90 -71.04 -23.40
CA GLY A 427 -55.24 -70.92 -23.98
C GLY A 427 -55.98 -69.62 -23.65
N GLU A 428 -55.36 -68.71 -22.89
CA GLU A 428 -55.94 -67.42 -22.54
C GLU A 428 -55.16 -66.25 -23.16
N LYS A 429 -55.89 -65.29 -23.75
CA LYS A 429 -55.33 -64.07 -24.36
C LYS A 429 -54.90 -63.08 -23.29
N LYS A 430 -53.67 -62.56 -23.37
CA LYS A 430 -53.09 -61.55 -22.47
C LYS A 430 -52.42 -60.43 -23.25
N CYS A 431 -52.52 -59.20 -22.77
CA CYS A 431 -51.81 -58.05 -23.32
C CYS A 431 -50.51 -57.81 -22.55
N VAL A 432 -49.37 -57.86 -23.25
CA VAL A 432 -48.02 -57.69 -22.68
C VAL A 432 -47.26 -56.61 -23.43
N VAL A 433 -46.16 -56.11 -22.89
CA VAL A 433 -45.35 -55.08 -23.55
C VAL A 433 -44.73 -55.63 -24.84
N ASP A 434 -44.69 -54.79 -25.88
CA ASP A 434 -44.02 -55.11 -27.14
C ASP A 434 -42.58 -54.60 -27.09
N GLU A 435 -41.67 -55.49 -26.69
CA GLU A 435 -40.24 -55.21 -26.57
C GLU A 435 -39.59 -54.73 -27.89
N THR A 436 -40.22 -54.97 -29.04
CA THR A 436 -39.72 -54.48 -30.35
C THR A 436 -40.00 -53.01 -30.61
N LYS A 437 -40.87 -52.38 -29.80
CA LYS A 437 -41.20 -50.94 -29.88
C LYS A 437 -40.61 -50.11 -28.74
N VAL A 438 -39.89 -50.74 -27.83
CA VAL A 438 -39.07 -50.05 -26.83
C VAL A 438 -37.76 -49.67 -27.51
N THR A 439 -37.57 -48.37 -27.79
CA THR A 439 -36.36 -47.86 -28.42
C THR A 439 -35.16 -48.08 -27.49
N THR A 440 -34.41 -49.16 -27.73
CA THR A 440 -33.06 -49.37 -27.18
C THR A 440 -32.14 -48.23 -27.60
N GLN A 441 -31.58 -47.50 -26.64
CA GLN A 441 -30.33 -46.76 -26.85
C GLN A 441 -29.23 -47.45 -26.04
N THR A 442 -28.37 -48.20 -26.72
CA THR A 442 -27.08 -48.62 -26.18
C THR A 442 -26.06 -48.74 -27.31
N ASN A 443 -25.10 -47.81 -27.28
CA ASN A 443 -23.72 -47.80 -27.79
C ASN A 443 -23.39 -48.03 -29.29
N ALA A 444 -22.72 -47.02 -29.88
CA ALA A 444 -21.45 -47.08 -30.65
C ALA A 444 -21.25 -45.76 -31.43
N ALA A 445 -20.08 -45.18 -31.77
CA ALA A 445 -18.66 -45.26 -31.36
C ALA A 445 -17.87 -44.18 -32.18
N ALA A 446 -16.75 -43.65 -31.64
CA ALA A 446 -15.57 -42.95 -32.24
C ALA A 446 -15.76 -41.74 -33.21
N GLY A 447 -14.97 -40.65 -33.26
CA GLY A 447 -13.75 -40.08 -32.64
C GLY A 447 -13.75 -38.56 -32.98
N ASP A 448 -12.81 -37.65 -32.67
CA ASP A 448 -11.49 -37.61 -32.05
C ASP A 448 -11.23 -36.13 -31.63
N GLY A 449 -10.39 -35.87 -30.63
CA GLY A 449 -9.88 -34.51 -30.30
C GLY A 449 -10.21 -33.92 -28.92
N ALA A 450 -9.31 -34.17 -27.96
CA ALA A 450 -8.98 -33.37 -26.76
C ALA A 450 -9.95 -33.32 -25.54
N ALA A 451 -9.58 -34.11 -24.52
CA ALA A 451 -9.72 -33.93 -23.07
C ALA A 451 -11.11 -33.66 -22.46
N LYS A 452 -11.75 -34.71 -21.94
CA LYS A 452 -12.74 -34.63 -20.85
C LYS A 452 -12.50 -35.75 -19.82
N PRO A 453 -12.12 -35.46 -18.57
CA PRO A 453 -12.35 -36.36 -17.46
C PRO A 453 -13.70 -35.99 -16.81
N GLY A 454 -14.58 -36.96 -16.68
CA GLY A 454 -15.83 -36.81 -15.95
C GLY A 454 -16.80 -37.93 -16.31
N ALA A 455 -16.64 -39.09 -15.69
CA ALA A 455 -17.72 -40.07 -15.69
C ALA A 455 -18.92 -39.43 -14.95
N ASN A 456 -20.11 -39.49 -15.52
CA ASN A 456 -21.29 -38.90 -14.91
C ASN A 456 -21.79 -39.78 -13.75
N CYS A 457 -21.08 -39.76 -12.63
CA CYS A 457 -21.44 -40.56 -11.45
C CYS A 457 -22.83 -40.19 -10.92
N SER A 458 -23.24 -38.92 -11.04
CA SER A 458 -24.51 -38.40 -10.55
C SER A 458 -25.77 -38.95 -11.23
N SER A 459 -25.65 -39.66 -12.36
CA SER A 459 -26.81 -40.26 -13.04
C SER A 459 -27.17 -41.66 -12.53
N HIS A 460 -26.35 -42.27 -11.68
CA HIS A 460 -26.59 -43.61 -11.15
C HIS A 460 -27.41 -43.54 -9.86
N ALA A 461 -28.65 -44.04 -9.93
CA ALA A 461 -29.61 -44.04 -8.82
C ALA A 461 -29.49 -45.27 -7.90
N THR A 462 -28.66 -46.26 -8.24
CA THR A 462 -28.43 -47.47 -7.43
C THR A 462 -26.96 -47.66 -7.11
N LYS A 463 -26.68 -48.32 -5.98
CA LYS A 463 -25.33 -48.60 -5.53
C LYS A 463 -24.59 -49.50 -6.51
N GLU A 464 -25.26 -50.51 -7.05
CA GLU A 464 -24.70 -51.47 -8.00
C GLU A 464 -24.30 -50.78 -9.31
N ALA A 465 -25.11 -49.84 -9.81
CA ALA A 465 -24.81 -49.09 -11.02
C ALA A 465 -23.67 -48.07 -10.80
N CYS A 466 -23.56 -47.53 -9.58
CA CYS A 466 -22.49 -46.61 -9.19
C CYS A 466 -21.13 -47.30 -9.09
N GLU A 467 -21.08 -48.45 -8.41
CA GLU A 467 -19.85 -49.22 -8.22
C GLU A 467 -19.41 -49.94 -9.51
N GLY A 468 -20.36 -50.19 -10.44
CA GLY A 468 -20.09 -50.77 -11.76
C GLY A 468 -19.51 -49.79 -12.80
N VAL A 469 -19.32 -48.51 -12.46
CA VAL A 469 -18.74 -47.53 -13.40
C VAL A 469 -17.26 -47.85 -13.64
N THR A 470 -16.97 -48.33 -14.85
CA THR A 470 -15.62 -48.65 -15.29
C THR A 470 -14.95 -47.44 -15.95
N GLY A 471 -13.69 -47.18 -15.60
CA GLY A 471 -12.90 -46.08 -16.15
C GLY A 471 -11.61 -45.85 -15.36
N THR A 472 -10.77 -44.92 -15.80
CA THR A 472 -9.50 -44.60 -15.13
C THR A 472 -9.77 -43.81 -13.84
N PRO A 473 -9.47 -44.36 -12.65
CA PRO A 473 -9.61 -43.62 -11.38
C PRO A 473 -8.66 -42.42 -11.33
N ALA A 474 -9.06 -41.37 -10.62
CA ALA A 474 -8.16 -40.26 -10.31
C ALA A 474 -6.94 -40.75 -9.48
N PRO A 475 -5.75 -40.11 -9.60
CA PRO A 475 -4.56 -40.52 -8.87
C PRO A 475 -4.82 -40.68 -7.37
N GLY A 476 -4.52 -41.86 -6.81
CA GLY A 476 -4.72 -42.16 -5.39
C GLY A 476 -6.12 -42.66 -4.99
N LYS A 477 -7.04 -42.93 -5.94
CA LYS A 477 -8.37 -43.52 -5.68
C LYS A 477 -8.50 -44.92 -6.28
N LYS A 478 -9.33 -45.77 -5.66
CA LYS A 478 -9.57 -47.16 -6.12
C LYS A 478 -10.63 -47.28 -7.22
N ALA A 479 -11.52 -46.30 -7.38
CA ALA A 479 -12.65 -46.32 -8.31
C ALA A 479 -12.92 -44.93 -8.90
N VAL A 480 -13.74 -44.88 -9.97
CA VAL A 480 -14.16 -43.65 -10.65
C VAL A 480 -15.35 -42.98 -9.94
N CYS A 481 -16.33 -43.78 -9.52
CA CYS A 481 -17.48 -43.32 -8.74
C CYS A 481 -17.56 -44.05 -7.39
N GLY A 482 -18.12 -43.39 -6.38
CA GLY A 482 -18.34 -43.97 -5.05
C GLY A 482 -19.74 -43.63 -4.50
N TRP A 483 -20.34 -44.59 -3.78
CA TRP A 483 -21.65 -44.42 -3.15
C TRP A 483 -21.51 -43.80 -1.76
N ILE A 484 -22.09 -42.61 -1.54
CA ILE A 484 -21.99 -41.85 -0.28
C ILE A 484 -23.31 -41.14 -0.01
N GLU A 485 -23.84 -41.28 1.23
CA GLU A 485 -25.08 -40.61 1.67
C GLU A 485 -26.24 -40.88 0.69
N ASP A 486 -26.42 -42.14 0.30
CA ASP A 486 -27.46 -42.61 -0.63
C ASP A 486 -27.44 -41.97 -2.02
N LYS A 487 -26.27 -41.47 -2.46
CA LYS A 487 -26.06 -40.94 -3.81
C LYS A 487 -24.71 -41.38 -4.38
N CYS A 488 -24.68 -41.57 -5.69
CA CYS A 488 -23.44 -41.81 -6.42
C CYS A 488 -22.69 -40.49 -6.68
N LYS A 489 -21.43 -40.39 -6.26
CA LYS A 489 -20.59 -39.19 -6.40
C LYS A 489 -19.28 -39.53 -7.12
N ASP A 490 -18.72 -38.53 -7.80
CA ASP A 490 -17.42 -38.64 -8.45
C ASP A 490 -16.31 -38.69 -7.39
N SER A 491 -15.38 -39.63 -7.55
CA SER A 491 -14.27 -39.87 -6.62
C SER A 491 -13.31 -38.68 -6.51
N SER A 492 -13.34 -37.78 -7.49
CA SER A 492 -12.59 -36.51 -7.52
C SER A 492 -13.05 -35.52 -6.45
N ILE A 493 -14.31 -35.64 -5.97
CA ILE A 493 -14.88 -34.77 -4.91
C ILE A 493 -14.44 -35.25 -3.51
N LEU A 494 -13.73 -36.38 -3.41
CA LEU A 494 -13.32 -37.02 -2.15
C LEU A 494 -11.96 -36.55 -1.62
N GLU A 495 -11.43 -35.41 -2.08
CA GLU A 495 -10.29 -34.75 -1.45
C GLU A 495 -10.78 -33.80 -0.35
N SER A 496 -10.89 -34.29 0.90
CA SER A 496 -10.76 -33.47 2.14
C SER A 496 -11.11 -34.18 3.46
N LYS A 497 -11.44 -35.47 3.50
CA LYS A 497 -11.64 -36.18 4.78
C LYS A 497 -10.64 -37.32 4.97
N LYS A 498 -9.41 -36.98 5.34
CA LYS A 498 -8.61 -37.84 6.22
C LYS A 498 -9.05 -37.56 7.66
N PHE A 499 -9.65 -38.55 8.30
CA PHE A 499 -9.71 -38.69 9.75
C PHE A 499 -9.04 -40.04 10.06
N PRO A 500 -8.22 -40.18 11.11
CA PRO A 500 -7.16 -39.34 11.66
C PRO A 500 -5.82 -39.46 10.89
#